data_AF-A0A832W8E4-F1
#
_entry.id   AF-A0A832W8E4-F1
#
_cell.length_a   1.000
_cell.length_b   1.000
_cell.length_c   1.000
_cell.angle_alpha   90.00
_cell.angle_beta   90.00
_cell.angle_gamma   90.00
#
_symmetry.space_group_name_H-M   'P 1'
#
loop_
_entity.id
_entity.type
_entity.pdbx_description
1 polymer ?
#
loop_
_entity_poly.entity_id
_entity_poly.type
_entity_poly.pdbx_seq_one_letter_code
_entity_poly.pdbx_strand_id
1 'polypeptide(L)'
;MHMRHDHSYPFHTPELRKMVFASLFAALTAVGAYIQIPIPFSPVPVTLQVFFVLLAGSLLKSKWGSLSMIVYTLLGVAGLPVFAGGSSGIGVLLGPTGGYIFGFILAAYLIGKFSERAESAGKSGFAVNALNMGAGVLVIYALGVSQLMLVAEMGPRAALTLGALPFLPGEVVKTAAAAYIASNHKI
;
A
#
# COMPACT_ATOMS: atom_id res chain seq x y z
N MET A 1 -4.05 -19.70 54.48
CA MET A 1 -2.93 -19.46 53.55
C MET A 1 -3.51 -19.32 52.15
N HIS A 2 -3.77 -18.09 51.70
CA HIS A 2 -4.30 -17.80 50.36
C HIS A 2 -3.15 -17.26 49.51
N MET A 3 -2.67 -18.04 48.55
CA MET A 3 -1.79 -17.53 47.50
C MET A 3 -2.68 -16.74 46.53
N ARG A 4 -2.58 -15.41 46.55
CA ARG A 4 -3.06 -14.59 45.44
C ARG A 4 -2.06 -14.76 44.29
N HIS A 5 -2.46 -15.49 43.26
CA HIS A 5 -1.77 -15.44 41.97
C HIS A 5 -1.98 -14.05 41.39
N ASP A 6 -0.98 -13.19 41.58
CA ASP A 6 -0.78 -11.98 40.79
C ASP A 6 -0.44 -12.41 39.36
N HIS A 7 -1.46 -12.62 38.54
CA HIS A 7 -1.30 -12.61 37.08
C HIS A 7 -1.35 -11.16 36.59
N SER A 8 -0.32 -10.39 36.91
CA SER A 8 0.02 -9.15 36.22
C SER A 8 0.45 -9.51 34.80
N TYR A 9 -0.52 -9.67 33.90
CA TYR A 9 -0.24 -9.65 32.46
C TYR A 9 0.43 -8.30 32.16
N PRO A 10 1.64 -8.26 31.59
CA PRO A 10 2.26 -6.99 31.23
C PRO A 10 1.34 -6.29 30.22
N PHE A 11 1.00 -5.03 30.51
CA PHE A 11 0.27 -4.15 29.61
C PHE A 11 0.76 -4.36 28.18
N HIS A 12 -0.15 -4.74 27.25
CA HIS A 12 0.18 -4.94 25.85
C HIS A 12 1.03 -3.76 25.35
N THR A 13 2.24 -4.05 24.88
CA THR A 13 3.19 -3.02 24.47
C THR A 13 2.66 -2.28 23.24
N PRO A 14 2.96 -0.98 23.08
CA PRO A 14 2.62 -0.21 21.87
C PRO A 14 3.08 -0.90 20.58
N GLU A 15 4.15 -1.70 20.65
CA GLU A 15 4.69 -2.49 19.55
C GLU A 15 3.73 -3.61 19.10
N LEU A 16 3.10 -4.34 20.03
CA LEU A 16 2.13 -5.39 19.67
C LEU A 16 0.95 -4.81 18.89
N ARG A 17 0.43 -3.66 19.32
CA ARG A 17 -0.66 -2.97 18.61
C ARG A 17 -0.26 -2.61 17.18
N LYS A 18 0.96 -2.10 16.99
CA LYS A 18 1.48 -1.75 15.65
C LYS A 18 1.70 -2.98 14.78
N MET A 19 2.16 -4.09 15.36
CA MET A 19 2.26 -5.38 14.65
C MET A 19 0.89 -5.85 14.16
N VAL A 20 -0.13 -5.81 15.02
CA VAL A 20 -1.50 -6.19 14.66
C VAL A 20 -2.02 -5.33 13.52
N PHE A 21 -1.86 -4.02 13.58
CA PHE A 21 -2.28 -3.14 12.49
C PHE A 21 -1.47 -3.35 11.21
N ALA A 22 -0.16 -3.56 11.27
CA ALA A 22 0.64 -3.85 10.09
C ALA A 22 0.18 -5.14 9.40
N SER A 23 -0.09 -6.19 10.16
CA SER A 23 -0.68 -7.44 9.64
C SER A 23 -2.07 -7.22 9.06
N LEU A 24 -2.91 -6.41 9.72
CA LEU A 24 -4.24 -6.05 9.21
C LEU A 24 -4.16 -5.32 7.87
N PHE A 25 -3.28 -4.33 7.72
CA PHE A 25 -3.12 -3.62 6.45
C PHE A 25 -2.55 -4.50 5.34
N ALA A 26 -1.71 -5.49 5.67
CA ALA A 26 -1.24 -6.48 4.71
C ALA A 26 -2.42 -7.35 4.22
N ALA A 27 -3.26 -7.81 5.16
CA ALA A 27 -4.47 -8.57 4.85
C ALA A 27 -5.50 -7.75 4.05
N LEU A 28 -5.74 -6.48 4.42
CA LEU A 28 -6.61 -5.59 3.68
C LEU A 28 -6.09 -5.33 2.26
N THR A 29 -4.78 -5.18 2.09
CA THR A 29 -4.16 -5.06 0.76
C THR A 29 -4.38 -6.33 -0.05
N ALA A 30 -4.24 -7.51 0.55
CA ALA A 30 -4.57 -8.78 -0.11
C ALA A 30 -6.05 -8.87 -0.51
N VAL A 31 -6.98 -8.51 0.37
CA VAL A 31 -8.42 -8.46 0.03
C VAL A 31 -8.68 -7.45 -1.09
N GLY A 32 -8.03 -6.29 -1.03
CA GLY A 32 -8.11 -5.26 -2.07
C GLY A 32 -7.56 -5.71 -3.43
N ALA A 33 -6.74 -6.76 -3.48
CA ALA A 33 -6.23 -7.36 -4.72
C ALA A 33 -7.30 -8.18 -5.47
N TYR A 34 -8.31 -8.67 -4.75
CA TYR A 34 -9.48 -9.33 -5.34
C TYR A 34 -10.54 -8.34 -5.81
N ILE A 35 -10.58 -7.15 -5.22
CA ILE A 35 -11.46 -6.06 -5.66
C ILE A 35 -10.76 -5.36 -6.83
N GLN A 36 -10.91 -5.95 -8.02
CA GLN A 36 -10.25 -5.49 -9.23
C GLN A 36 -11.21 -5.36 -10.41
N ILE A 37 -10.89 -4.44 -11.30
CA ILE A 37 -11.55 -4.25 -12.59
C ILE A 37 -10.48 -4.49 -13.67
N PRO A 38 -10.54 -5.66 -14.37
CA PRO A 38 -9.70 -5.89 -15.53
C PRO A 38 -10.00 -4.86 -16.62
N ILE A 39 -8.96 -4.29 -17.20
CA ILE A 39 -9.09 -3.35 -18.31
C ILE A 39 -8.70 -4.11 -19.59
N PRO A 40 -9.62 -4.32 -20.56
CA PRO A 40 -9.41 -5.25 -21.68
C PRO A 40 -8.12 -5.04 -22.49
N PHE A 41 -7.65 -3.80 -22.57
CA PHE A 41 -6.47 -3.40 -23.33
C PHE A 41 -5.23 -3.14 -22.47
N SER A 42 -5.27 -3.39 -21.15
CA SER A 42 -4.14 -3.22 -20.25
C SER A 42 -3.72 -4.56 -19.62
N PRO A 43 -2.41 -4.85 -19.52
CA PRO A 43 -1.92 -6.02 -18.81
C PRO A 43 -2.01 -5.90 -17.29
N VAL A 44 -2.33 -4.71 -16.77
CA VAL A 44 -2.44 -4.41 -15.34
C VAL A 44 -3.90 -4.09 -15.01
N PRO A 45 -4.53 -4.79 -14.04
CA PRO A 45 -5.88 -4.49 -13.60
C PRO A 45 -5.89 -3.27 -12.67
N VAL A 46 -7.03 -2.56 -12.62
CA VAL A 46 -7.26 -1.56 -11.57
C VAL A 46 -7.68 -2.29 -10.30
N THR A 47 -6.96 -2.13 -9.20
CA THR A 47 -7.27 -2.80 -7.92
C THR A 47 -7.53 -1.82 -6.78
N LEU A 48 -8.16 -2.29 -5.70
CA LEU A 48 -8.31 -1.51 -4.46
C LEU A 48 -7.04 -1.56 -3.58
N GLN A 49 -6.00 -2.29 -3.98
CA GLN A 49 -4.76 -2.43 -3.21
C GLN A 49 -4.13 -1.07 -2.89
N VAL A 50 -4.02 -0.20 -3.89
CA VAL A 50 -3.39 1.12 -3.73
C VAL A 50 -4.04 1.91 -2.60
N PHE A 51 -5.38 1.87 -2.48
CA PHE A 51 -6.09 2.54 -1.39
C PHE A 51 -5.58 2.11 0.00
N PHE A 52 -5.39 0.80 0.22
CA PHE A 52 -4.88 0.28 1.49
C PHE A 52 -3.39 0.59 1.70
N VAL A 53 -2.59 0.63 0.62
CA VAL A 53 -1.19 1.07 0.67
C VAL A 53 -1.09 2.53 1.14
N LEU A 54 -1.93 3.41 0.59
CA LEU A 54 -1.98 4.83 0.96
C LEU A 54 -2.33 5.02 2.44
N LEU A 55 -3.35 4.30 2.90
CA LEU A 55 -3.76 4.30 4.30
C LEU A 55 -2.68 3.72 5.22
N ALA A 56 -2.05 2.60 4.85
CA ALA A 56 -1.00 1.97 5.64
C ALA A 56 0.17 2.95 5.87
N GLY A 57 0.64 3.62 4.81
CA GLY A 57 1.70 4.62 4.92
C GLY A 57 1.31 5.79 5.82
N SER A 58 0.11 6.35 5.64
CA SER A 58 -0.31 7.55 6.38
C SER A 58 -0.61 7.28 7.86
N LEU A 59 -1.27 6.15 8.15
CA LEU A 59 -1.76 5.80 9.49
C LEU A 59 -0.70 5.08 10.33
N LEU A 60 0.04 4.13 9.75
CA LEU A 60 1.08 3.38 10.48
C LEU A 60 2.45 4.06 10.45
N LYS A 61 2.55 5.15 9.70
CA LYS A 61 3.80 5.89 9.49
C LYS A 61 4.86 5.07 8.75
N SER A 62 6.06 5.63 8.61
CA SER A 62 7.06 5.14 7.64
C SER A 62 7.45 3.68 7.88
N LYS A 63 7.83 3.35 9.12
CA LYS A 63 8.35 2.02 9.51
C LYS A 63 7.30 0.92 9.37
N TRP A 64 6.11 1.12 9.94
CA TRP A 64 5.11 0.06 10.03
C TRP A 64 4.25 -0.04 8.78
N GLY A 65 4.03 1.08 8.07
CA GLY A 65 3.40 1.08 6.76
C GLY A 65 4.24 0.30 5.73
N SER A 66 5.54 0.56 5.66
CA SER A 66 6.43 -0.19 4.76
C SER A 66 6.54 -1.67 5.16
N LEU A 67 6.63 -1.97 6.47
CA LEU A 67 6.67 -3.35 6.95
C LEU A 67 5.42 -4.13 6.58
N SER A 68 4.24 -3.51 6.65
CA SER A 68 2.98 -4.09 6.19
C SER A 68 3.05 -4.52 4.71
N MET A 69 3.59 -3.65 3.85
CA MET A 69 3.74 -3.94 2.41
C MET A 69 4.82 -4.99 2.13
N ILE A 70 5.88 -5.05 2.95
CA ILE A 70 6.88 -6.12 2.89
C ILE A 70 6.23 -7.46 3.26
N VAL A 71 5.47 -7.52 4.35
CA VAL A 71 4.74 -8.73 4.74
C VAL A 71 3.79 -9.17 3.64
N TYR A 72 2.98 -8.27 3.10
CA TYR A 72 2.11 -8.52 1.95
C TYR A 72 2.88 -9.15 0.78
N THR A 73 4.03 -8.56 0.41
CA THR A 73 4.86 -9.03 -0.69
C THR A 73 5.45 -10.42 -0.40
N LEU A 74 5.96 -10.64 0.81
CA LEU A 74 6.55 -11.92 1.21
C LEU A 74 5.52 -13.05 1.23
N LEU A 75 4.28 -12.78 1.67
CA LEU A 75 3.19 -13.76 1.60
C LEU A 75 2.91 -14.19 0.16
N GLY A 76 2.87 -13.23 -0.77
CA GLY A 76 2.68 -13.51 -2.19
C GLY A 76 3.84 -14.30 -2.78
N VAL A 77 5.08 -13.93 -2.47
CA VAL A 77 6.29 -14.68 -2.89
C VAL A 77 6.29 -16.11 -2.34
N ALA A 78 5.85 -16.31 -1.09
CA ALA A 78 5.71 -17.62 -0.47
C ALA A 78 4.60 -18.49 -1.09
N GLY A 79 3.84 -17.96 -2.04
CA GLY A 79 2.85 -18.71 -2.83
C GLY A 79 1.40 -18.49 -2.42
N LEU A 80 1.12 -17.65 -1.41
CA LEU A 80 -0.26 -17.32 -1.06
C LEU A 80 -0.88 -16.43 -2.14
N PRO A 81 -2.16 -16.65 -2.51
CA PRO A 81 -2.84 -15.92 -3.59
C PRO A 81 -3.24 -14.49 -3.16
N VAL A 82 -2.28 -13.65 -2.82
CA VAL A 82 -2.53 -12.29 -2.30
C VAL A 82 -2.32 -11.18 -3.32
N PHE A 83 -1.72 -11.49 -4.47
CA PHE A 83 -1.56 -10.52 -5.55
C PHE A 83 -2.85 -10.40 -6.38
N ALA A 84 -2.88 -9.41 -7.28
CA ALA A 84 -4.07 -9.05 -8.06
C ALA A 84 -4.73 -10.29 -8.70
N GLY A 85 -6.04 -10.43 -8.52
CA GLY A 85 -6.81 -11.56 -9.03
C GLY A 85 -6.51 -12.92 -8.39
N GLY A 86 -5.89 -12.94 -7.20
CA GLY A 86 -5.50 -14.16 -6.53
C GLY A 86 -4.23 -14.79 -7.11
N SER A 87 -3.40 -14.01 -7.80
CA SER A 87 -2.09 -14.47 -8.26
C SER A 87 -1.09 -14.59 -7.10
N SER A 88 -0.02 -15.37 -7.31
CA SER A 88 1.04 -15.60 -6.32
C SER A 88 2.36 -16.01 -6.96
N GLY A 89 3.40 -16.09 -6.13
CA GLY A 89 4.73 -16.54 -6.49
C GLY A 89 5.67 -15.42 -6.96
N ILE A 90 6.96 -15.72 -6.96
CA ILE A 90 8.01 -14.78 -7.36
C ILE A 90 7.87 -14.32 -8.83
N GLY A 91 7.28 -15.15 -9.69
CA GLY A 91 7.04 -14.80 -11.11
C GLY A 91 6.18 -13.55 -11.30
N VAL A 92 5.27 -13.25 -10.35
CA VAL A 92 4.47 -12.01 -10.39
C VAL A 92 5.36 -10.78 -10.20
N LEU A 93 6.39 -10.85 -9.35
CA LEU A 93 7.32 -9.75 -9.14
C LEU A 93 8.23 -9.50 -10.35
N LEU A 94 8.44 -10.52 -11.19
CA LEU A 94 9.21 -10.40 -12.43
C LEU A 94 8.29 -10.09 -13.64
N GLY A 95 6.98 -10.13 -13.45
CA GLY A 95 5.98 -9.88 -14.47
C GLY A 95 5.58 -8.42 -14.63
N PRO A 96 4.53 -8.14 -15.42
CA PRO A 96 4.07 -6.77 -15.75
C PRO A 96 3.64 -5.92 -14.54
N THR A 97 3.26 -6.56 -13.42
CA THR A 97 2.72 -5.89 -12.23
C THR A 97 3.74 -5.74 -11.09
N GLY A 98 4.91 -6.37 -11.19
CA GLY A 98 5.88 -6.42 -10.10
C GLY A 98 6.37 -5.04 -9.66
N GLY A 99 6.55 -4.11 -10.60
CA GLY A 99 7.02 -2.76 -10.31
C GLY A 99 6.05 -1.97 -9.44
N TYR A 100 4.74 -2.25 -9.55
CA TYR A 100 3.72 -1.65 -8.71
C TYR A 100 3.81 -2.19 -7.28
N ILE A 101 4.11 -3.47 -7.11
CA ILE A 101 4.27 -4.12 -5.80
C ILE A 101 5.51 -3.57 -5.07
N PHE A 102 6.64 -3.43 -5.76
CA PHE A 102 7.80 -2.72 -5.21
C PHE A 102 7.47 -1.25 -4.89
N GLY A 103 6.68 -0.63 -5.77
CA GLY A 103 6.11 0.69 -5.57
C GLY A 103 5.29 0.81 -4.29
N PHE A 104 4.54 -0.21 -3.88
CA PHE A 104 3.75 -0.18 -2.65
C PHE A 104 4.62 -0.01 -1.41
N ILE A 105 5.74 -0.74 -1.34
CA ILE A 105 6.67 -0.66 -0.20
C ILE A 105 7.25 0.75 -0.10
N LEU A 106 7.78 1.27 -1.22
CA LEU A 106 8.42 2.58 -1.24
C LEU A 106 7.40 3.71 -1.01
N ALA A 107 6.21 3.62 -1.59
CA ALA A 107 5.16 4.59 -1.39
C ALA A 107 4.68 4.62 0.06
N ALA A 108 4.43 3.46 0.68
CA ALA A 108 4.03 3.42 2.09
C ALA A 108 5.10 4.05 3.00
N TYR A 109 6.39 3.78 2.74
CA TYR A 109 7.50 4.42 3.45
C TYR A 109 7.49 5.95 3.29
N LEU A 110 7.41 6.45 2.05
CA LEU A 110 7.49 7.88 1.73
C LEU A 110 6.27 8.65 2.25
N ILE A 111 5.06 8.12 2.06
CA ILE A 111 3.83 8.69 2.61
C ILE A 111 3.96 8.79 4.13
N GLY A 112 4.42 7.73 4.79
CA GLY A 112 4.62 7.72 6.23
C GLY A 112 5.64 8.74 6.70
N LYS A 113 6.76 8.88 5.99
CA LYS A 113 7.82 9.85 6.30
C LYS A 113 7.33 11.29 6.14
N PHE A 114 6.55 11.57 5.10
CA PHE A 114 5.94 12.88 4.91
C PHE A 114 4.85 13.17 5.93
N SER A 115 4.07 12.16 6.33
CA SER A 115 3.07 12.25 7.40
C SER A 115 3.71 12.57 8.75
N GLU A 116 4.77 11.86 9.14
CA GLU A 116 5.55 12.12 10.37
C GLU A 116 6.11 13.55 10.39
N ARG A 117 6.67 14.00 9.26
CA ARG A 117 7.24 15.35 9.13
C ARG A 117 6.16 16.43 9.21
N ALA A 118 5.01 16.20 8.57
CA ALA A 118 3.90 17.13 8.60
C ALA A 118 3.32 17.27 10.01
N GLU A 119 3.10 16.15 10.71
CA GLU A 119 2.64 16.13 12.10
C GLU A 119 3.63 16.84 13.04
N SER A 120 4.93 16.59 12.88
CA SER A 120 5.98 17.28 13.65
C SER A 120 6.00 18.79 13.40
N ALA A 121 5.55 19.23 12.22
CA ALA A 121 5.40 20.64 11.87
C ALA A 121 4.03 21.25 12.25
N GLY A 122 3.18 20.51 12.97
CA GLY A 122 1.83 20.93 13.32
C GLY A 122 0.86 21.01 12.12
N LYS A 123 1.23 20.42 10.98
CA LYS A 123 0.43 20.38 9.76
C LYS A 123 -0.21 19.01 9.62
N SER A 124 -1.51 18.91 9.87
CA SER A 124 -2.27 17.68 9.58
C SER A 124 -3.66 18.03 9.07
N GLY A 125 -4.08 17.40 7.99
CA GLY A 125 -5.41 17.61 7.42
C GLY A 125 -5.52 17.05 6.01
N PHE A 126 -6.73 17.14 5.46
CA PHE A 126 -7.10 16.52 4.18
C PHE A 126 -6.12 16.87 3.05
N ALA A 127 -5.84 18.15 2.83
CA ALA A 127 -4.98 18.59 1.74
C ALA A 127 -3.55 18.05 1.85
N VAL A 128 -2.97 18.05 3.06
CA VAL A 128 -1.61 17.53 3.30
C VAL A 128 -1.57 16.01 3.09
N ASN A 129 -2.58 15.30 3.59
CA ASN A 129 -2.69 13.86 3.40
C ASN A 129 -2.86 13.51 1.92
N ALA A 130 -3.71 14.23 1.19
CA ALA A 130 -3.93 14.03 -0.23
C ALA A 130 -2.65 14.29 -1.04
N LEU A 131 -1.88 15.33 -0.71
CA LEU A 131 -0.59 15.61 -1.37
C LEU A 131 0.43 14.51 -1.10
N ASN A 132 0.59 14.09 0.16
CA ASN A 132 1.53 13.03 0.53
C ASN A 132 1.18 11.70 -0.16
N MET A 133 -0.11 11.34 -0.15
CA MET A 133 -0.61 10.13 -0.82
C MET A 133 -0.48 10.22 -2.34
N GLY A 134 -0.75 11.40 -2.93
CA GLY A 134 -0.54 11.64 -4.36
C GLY A 134 0.92 11.45 -4.77
N ALA A 135 1.87 11.91 -3.95
CA ALA A 135 3.30 11.63 -4.18
C ALA A 135 3.60 10.12 -4.11
N GLY A 136 2.96 9.39 -3.20
CA GLY A 136 3.05 7.93 -3.15
C GLY A 136 2.47 7.24 -4.39
N VAL A 137 1.32 7.69 -4.90
CA VAL A 137 0.75 7.21 -6.17
C VAL A 137 1.78 7.41 -7.29
N LEU A 138 2.38 8.60 -7.42
CA LEU A 138 3.39 8.85 -8.44
C LEU A 138 4.57 7.87 -8.35
N VAL A 139 5.01 7.52 -7.15
CA VAL A 139 6.07 6.51 -6.93
C VAL A 139 5.64 5.12 -7.37
N ILE A 140 4.42 4.70 -7.03
CA ILE A 140 3.84 3.41 -7.44
C ILE A 140 3.85 3.30 -8.96
N TYR A 141 3.34 4.32 -9.64
CA TYR A 141 3.24 4.32 -11.10
C TYR A 141 4.59 4.49 -11.78
N ALA A 142 5.52 5.26 -11.21
CA ALA A 142 6.87 5.38 -11.75
C ALA A 142 7.58 4.02 -11.79
N LEU A 143 7.55 3.26 -10.70
CA LEU A 143 8.15 1.92 -10.64
C LEU A 143 7.36 0.89 -11.45
N GLY A 144 6.03 0.92 -11.36
CA GLY A 144 5.14 0.04 -12.10
C GLY A 144 5.28 0.16 -13.60
N VAL A 145 5.16 1.38 -14.14
CA VAL A 145 5.28 1.64 -15.58
C VAL A 145 6.70 1.36 -16.07
N SER A 146 7.73 1.69 -15.28
CA SER A 146 9.12 1.40 -15.67
C SER A 146 9.35 -0.09 -15.84
N GLN A 147 8.87 -0.92 -14.91
CA GLN A 147 8.99 -2.37 -15.05
C GLN A 147 8.12 -2.89 -16.21
N LEU A 148 6.90 -2.36 -16.37
CA LEU A 148 6.02 -2.74 -17.46
C LEU A 148 6.65 -2.49 -18.83
N MET A 149 7.33 -1.34 -19.01
CA MET A 149 8.08 -1.02 -20.24
C MET A 149 9.10 -2.11 -20.56
N LEU A 150 9.85 -2.57 -19.56
CA LEU A 150 10.91 -3.56 -19.73
C LEU A 150 10.35 -4.95 -20.01
N VAL A 151 9.34 -5.38 -19.23
CA VAL A 151 8.80 -6.75 -19.30
C VAL A 151 7.90 -6.96 -20.52
N ALA A 152 7.13 -5.94 -20.91
CA ALA A 152 6.23 -6.03 -22.07
C ALA A 152 6.85 -5.46 -23.35
N GLU A 153 8.14 -5.09 -23.33
CA GLU A 153 8.88 -4.50 -24.46
C GLU A 153 8.15 -3.31 -25.10
N MET A 154 7.56 -2.46 -24.25
CA MET A 154 6.73 -1.34 -24.67
C MET A 154 7.50 -0.02 -24.67
N GLY A 155 7.29 0.79 -25.71
CA GLY A 155 7.75 2.18 -25.70
C GLY A 155 7.08 3.02 -24.60
N PRO A 156 7.70 4.15 -24.16
CA PRO A 156 7.21 4.94 -23.02
C PRO A 156 5.76 5.41 -23.16
N ARG A 157 5.37 5.86 -24.36
CA ARG A 157 4.00 6.31 -24.63
C ARG A 157 3.00 5.19 -24.43
N ALA A 158 3.29 4.00 -24.98
CA ALA A 158 2.41 2.84 -24.88
C ALA A 158 2.28 2.38 -23.42
N ALA A 159 3.39 2.29 -22.70
CA ALA A 159 3.38 1.86 -21.30
C ALA A 159 2.63 2.84 -20.38
N LEU A 160 2.73 4.15 -20.61
CA LEU A 160 1.93 5.14 -19.89
C LEU A 160 0.44 5.03 -20.23
N THR A 161 0.10 4.82 -21.50
CA THR A 161 -1.31 4.70 -21.93
C THR A 161 -2.00 3.45 -21.43
N LEU A 162 -1.26 2.35 -21.23
CA LEU A 162 -1.84 1.10 -20.77
C LEU A 162 -1.67 0.91 -19.26
N GLY A 163 -0.54 1.33 -18.69
CA GLY A 163 -0.17 1.08 -17.30
C GLY A 163 -0.41 2.23 -16.32
N ALA A 164 -0.90 3.39 -16.76
CA ALA A 164 -1.14 4.53 -15.87
C ALA A 164 -2.41 5.33 -16.18
N LEU A 165 -2.51 5.85 -17.41
CA LEU A 165 -3.59 6.78 -17.77
C LEU A 165 -5.01 6.29 -17.47
N PRO A 166 -5.39 5.03 -17.76
CA PRO A 166 -6.76 4.57 -17.52
C PRO A 166 -7.11 4.51 -16.04
N PHE A 167 -6.11 4.47 -15.16
CA PHE A 167 -6.31 4.23 -13.73
C PHE A 167 -6.46 5.54 -12.95
N LEU A 168 -5.99 6.66 -13.51
CA LEU A 168 -5.97 7.98 -12.86
C LEU A 168 -7.31 8.41 -12.24
N PRO A 169 -8.49 8.24 -12.89
CA PRO A 169 -9.75 8.61 -12.26
C PRO A 169 -10.00 7.84 -10.96
N GLY A 170 -9.71 6.54 -10.97
CA GLY A 170 -9.80 5.68 -9.79
C GLY A 170 -8.78 6.08 -8.72
N GLU A 171 -7.55 6.43 -9.11
CA GLU A 171 -6.51 6.87 -8.18
C GLU A 171 -6.87 8.18 -7.48
N VAL A 172 -7.48 9.14 -8.19
CA VAL A 172 -7.96 10.38 -7.58
C VAL A 172 -9.02 10.09 -6.52
N VAL A 173 -10.01 9.25 -6.84
CA VAL A 173 -11.08 8.89 -5.90
C VAL A 173 -10.53 8.14 -4.68
N LYS A 174 -9.67 7.14 -4.89
CA LYS A 174 -9.04 6.38 -3.81
C LYS A 174 -8.19 7.28 -2.92
N THR A 175 -7.39 8.16 -3.53
CA THR A 175 -6.53 9.09 -2.79
C THR A 175 -7.35 10.06 -1.95
N ALA A 176 -8.41 10.63 -2.51
CA ALA A 176 -9.32 11.51 -1.77
C ALA A 176 -9.98 10.77 -0.60
N ALA A 177 -10.52 9.57 -0.83
CA ALA A 177 -11.14 8.76 0.22
C ALA A 177 -10.14 8.40 1.33
N ALA A 178 -8.93 7.95 0.96
CA ALA A 178 -7.89 7.61 1.92
C ALA A 178 -7.44 8.83 2.72
N ALA A 179 -7.26 9.98 2.06
CA ALA A 179 -6.88 11.23 2.72
C ALA A 179 -7.96 11.71 3.69
N TYR A 180 -9.24 11.57 3.33
CA TYR A 180 -10.35 11.87 4.24
C TYR A 180 -10.30 10.97 5.47
N ILE A 181 -10.19 9.65 5.30
CA ILE A 181 -10.13 8.70 6.42
C ILE A 181 -8.95 9.03 7.35
N ALA A 182 -7.75 9.25 6.78
CA ALA A 182 -6.55 9.57 7.54
C ALA A 182 -6.57 10.94 8.22
N SER A 183 -7.47 11.83 7.82
CA SER A 183 -7.65 13.13 8.48
C SER A 183 -8.57 13.03 9.69
N ASN A 184 -9.44 12.03 9.74
CA ASN A 184 -10.44 11.85 10.79
C ASN A 184 -10.07 10.76 11.80
N HIS A 185 -9.10 9.89 11.48
CA HIS A 185 -8.69 8.78 12.32
C HIS A 185 -7.17 8.73 12.45
N LYS A 186 -6.68 8.58 13.69
CA LYS A 186 -5.27 8.33 14.01
C LYS A 186 -5.18 7.09 14.90
N ILE A 187 -4.19 6.24 14.67
CA ILE A 187 -3.99 4.94 15.35
C ILE A 187 -2.59 4.80 15.95
#